data_AF-A0A6B2SVE5-F1
#
_entry.id   AF-A0A6B2SVE5-F1
#
_cell.length_a   1.000
_cell.length_b   1.000
_cell.length_c   1.000
_cell.angle_alpha   90.00
_cell.angle_beta   90.00
_cell.angle_gamma   90.00
#
_symmetry.space_group_name_H-M   'P 1'
#
loop_
_entity.id
_entity.type
_entity.pdbx_description
1 polymer ?
#
loop_
_entity_poly.entity_id
_entity_poly.type
_entity_poly.pdbx_seq_one_letter_code
_entity_poly.pdbx_strand_id
1 'polypeptide(L)' 'RLIERGEERLDVVAHRSGLGTAANLRARLRRETGLSPSGYRRRFGPGAPVPAGRIPAAATARTP' A
#
# COMPACT_ATOMS: atom_id res chain seq x y z
N ARG A 1 3.80 6.20 -3.34
CA ARG A 1 3.77 4.85 -2.73
C ARG A 1 3.55 4.85 -1.20
N LEU A 2 2.97 5.87 -0.56
CA LEU A 2 2.83 5.87 0.92
C LEU A 2 1.88 4.77 1.43
N ILE A 3 0.82 4.48 0.68
CA ILE A 3 -0.12 3.40 0.98
C ILE A 3 0.57 2.03 0.88
N GLU A 4 1.47 1.86 -0.10
CA GLU A 4 2.26 0.63 -0.28
C GLU A 4 3.30 0.45 0.83
N ARG A 5 3.73 1.55 1.47
CA ARG A 5 4.60 1.53 2.66
C ARG A 5 3.83 1.27 3.96
N GLY A 6 2.50 1.14 3.91
CA GLY A 6 1.66 0.88 5.08
C GLY A 6 1.19 2.11 5.85
N GLU A 7 1.26 3.31 5.28
CA GLU A 7 0.65 4.48 5.94
C GLU A 7 -0.87 4.30 6.04
N GLU A 8 -1.37 4.26 7.27
CA GLU A 8 -2.78 4.04 7.55
C GLU A 8 -3.60 5.32 7.47
N ARG A 9 -2.97 6.47 7.76
CA ARG A 9 -3.63 7.78 7.82
C ARG A 9 -3.81 8.35 6.42
N LEU A 10 -5.02 8.19 5.88
CA LEU A 10 -5.36 8.64 4.54
C LEU A 10 -5.18 10.16 4.34
N ASP A 11 -5.36 10.97 5.37
CA ASP A 11 -5.14 12.42 5.28
C ASP A 11 -3.66 12.77 5.08
N VAL A 12 -2.75 12.04 5.73
CA VAL A 12 -1.30 12.22 5.54
C VAL A 12 -0.90 11.84 4.12
N VAL A 13 -1.43 10.73 3.61
CA VAL A 13 -1.22 10.31 2.22
C VAL A 13 -1.73 11.36 1.26
N ALA A 14 -2.95 11.88 1.48
CA ALA A 14 -3.55 12.88 0.62
C ALA A 14 -2.73 14.17 0.57
N HIS A 15 -2.34 14.69 1.73
CA HIS A 15 -1.53 15.90 1.82
C HIS A 15 -0.18 15.73 1.11
N ARG A 16 0.54 14.64 1.39
CA ARG A 16 1.85 14.35 0.75
C ARG A 16 1.75 14.02 -0.75
N SER A 17 0.58 13.64 -1.23
CA SER A 17 0.33 13.35 -2.65
C SER A 17 -0.25 14.55 -3.41
N GLY A 18 -0.43 15.70 -2.74
CA GLY A 18 -1.01 16.90 -3.35
C GLY A 18 -2.53 16.83 -3.57
N LEU A 19 -3.23 15.90 -2.91
CA LEU A 19 -4.69 15.72 -3.03
C LEU A 19 -5.48 16.48 -1.96
N GLY A 20 -4.79 16.99 -0.94
CA GLY A 20 -5.36 17.82 0.12
C GLY A 20 -6.12 17.03 1.19
N THR A 21 -7.11 16.22 0.81
CA THR A 21 -8.03 15.53 1.73
C THR A 21 -8.12 14.02 1.49
N ALA A 22 -8.43 13.24 2.53
CA ALA A 22 -8.69 11.81 2.37
C ALA A 22 -9.88 11.50 1.45
N ALA A 23 -10.86 12.41 1.33
CA ALA A 23 -12.00 12.25 0.43
C ALA A 23 -11.55 12.30 -1.04
N ASN A 24 -10.71 13.27 -1.41
CA ASN A 24 -10.13 13.38 -2.75
C ASN A 24 -9.25 12.17 -3.09
N LEU A 25 -8.44 11.72 -2.12
CA LEU A 25 -7.65 10.50 -2.27
C LEU A 25 -8.55 9.29 -2.57
N ARG A 26 -9.63 9.09 -1.80
CA ARG A 26 -10.60 8.00 -2.02
C ARG A 26 -11.24 8.06 -3.40
N ALA A 27 -11.71 9.23 -3.80
CA ALA A 27 -12.34 9.43 -5.10
C ALA A 27 -11.37 9.10 -6.24
N ARG A 28 -10.13 9.58 -6.14
CA ARG A 28 -9.11 9.34 -7.17
C ARG A 28 -8.66 7.88 -7.22
N LEU A 29 -8.40 7.25 -6.08
CA LEU A 29 -8.08 5.82 -6.01
C LEU A 29 -9.17 4.96 -6.63
N ARG A 30 -10.44 5.26 -6.33
CA ARG A 30 -11.57 4.53 -6.90
C ARG A 30 -11.65 4.71 -8.41
N ARG A 31 -11.44 5.93 -8.91
CA ARG A 31 -11.47 6.23 -10.36
C ARG A 31 -10.32 5.56 -11.12
N GLU A 32 -9.12 5.55 -10.56
CA GLU A 32 -7.93 5.04 -11.24
C GLU A 32 -7.78 3.52 -11.11
N THR A 33 -8.18 2.94 -9.98
CA THR A 33 -7.92 1.51 -9.67
C THR A 33 -9.18 0.68 -9.47
N GLY A 34 -10.36 1.31 -9.33
CA GLY A 34 -11.60 0.65 -8.91
C GLY A 34 -11.65 0.25 -7.42
N LEU A 35 -10.52 0.37 -6.70
CA LEU A 35 -10.41 -0.14 -5.33
C LEU A 35 -10.69 0.94 -4.27
N SER A 36 -11.16 0.48 -3.10
CA SER A 36 -11.13 1.31 -1.89
C SER A 36 -9.68 1.39 -1.41
N PRO A 37 -9.32 2.37 -0.56
CA PRO A 37 -7.98 2.42 0.02
C PRO A 37 -7.61 1.12 0.77
N SER A 38 -8.55 0.53 1.50
CA SER A 38 -8.36 -0.76 2.18
C SER A 38 -8.15 -1.92 1.21
N GLY A 39 -8.91 -1.99 0.11
CA GLY A 39 -8.74 -3.00 -0.92
C GLY A 39 -7.40 -2.85 -1.65
N TYR A 40 -6.98 -1.62 -1.91
CA TYR A 40 -5.68 -1.30 -2.49
C TYR A 40 -4.53 -1.71 -1.56
N ARG A 41 -4.62 -1.38 -0.25
CA ARG A 41 -3.65 -1.83 0.77
C ARG A 41 -3.56 -3.34 0.88
N ARG A 42 -4.69 -4.05 0.82
CA ARG A 42 -4.67 -5.52 0.89
C ARG A 42 -3.90 -6.14 -0.29
N ARG A 43 -3.90 -5.48 -1.44
CA ARG A 43 -3.26 -5.98 -2.67
C ARG A 43 -1.82 -5.51 -2.86
N PHE A 44 -1.47 -4.33 -2.36
CA PHE A 44 -0.16 -3.70 -2.62
C PHE A 44 0.55 -3.18 -1.36
N GLY A 45 -0.05 -3.34 -0.18
CA GLY A 45 0.54 -2.97 1.10
C GLY A 45 1.62 -3.95 1.57
N PRO A 46 2.30 -3.64 2.69
CA PRO A 46 3.47 -4.38 3.16
C PRO A 46 3.18 -5.83 3.61
N GLY A 47 1.91 -6.22 3.71
CA GLY A 47 1.47 -7.60 3.98
C GLY A 47 0.72 -8.24 2.82
N ALA A 48 0.74 -7.65 1.62
CA ALA A 48 0.15 -8.28 0.44
C ALA A 48 0.88 -9.61 0.19
N PRO A 49 0.15 -10.74 0.00
CA PRO A 49 0.77 -12.02 -0.20
C PRO A 49 1.71 -11.94 -1.40
N VAL A 50 3.02 -12.06 -1.14
CA VAL A 50 3.99 -12.25 -2.21
C VAL A 50 3.50 -13.50 -2.96
N PRO A 51 3.24 -13.43 -4.27
CA PRO A 51 2.83 -14.62 -5.01
C PRO A 51 3.87 -15.70 -4.75
N ALA A 52 3.45 -16.83 -4.21
CA ALA A 52 4.31 -17.90 -3.68
C ALA A 52 5.23 -18.57 -4.73
N GLY A 53 5.36 -17.99 -5.92
CA GLY A 53 6.29 -18.38 -6.98
C GLY A 53 7.60 -17.59 -7.02
N ARG A 54 7.85 -16.67 -6.07
CA ARG A 54 9.15 -16.00 -5.95
C ARG A 54 9.69 -16.20 -4.54
N ILE A 55 10.44 -17.27 -4.34
CA ILE A 55 11.22 -17.50 -3.12
C ILE A 55 12.21 -16.33 -3.03
N PRO A 56 12.17 -15.44 -2.02
CA PRO A 56 13.30 -14.58 -1.74
C PRO A 56 14.41 -15.49 -1.20
N ALA A 57 15.35 -15.87 -2.06
CA ALA A 57 16.62 -16.44 -1.65
C ALA A 57 17.40 -15.35 -0.91
N ALA A 58 17.14 -15.20 0.40
CA ALA A 58 18.05 -14.68 1.43
C ALA A 58 17.25 -14.26 2.68
N ALA A 59 16.94 -15.22 3.55
CA ALA A 59 16.79 -14.96 4.98
C ALA A 59 17.16 -16.21 5.80
N THR A 60 18.14 -16.98 5.33
CA THR A 60 18.88 -17.94 6.16
C THR A 60 20.31 -17.45 6.23
N ALA A 61 20.60 -16.64 7.24
CA ALA A 61 21.90 -16.54 7.88
C ALA A 61 21.81 -15.53 9.01
N ARG A 62 21.30 -16.00 10.16
CA ARG A 62 21.90 -15.64 11.43
C ARG A 62 21.57 -16.70 12.47
N THR A 63 22.50 -17.65 12.55
CA THR A 63 22.81 -18.45 13.73
C THR A 63 24.34 -18.45 13.83
N PRO A 64 24.95 -18.53 15.01
CA PRO A 64 24.43 -18.35 16.37
C PRO A 64 24.73 -16.97 16.98
#